data_AF-A0AAD7H4S7-F1
#
_entry.id   AF-A0AAD7H4S7-F1
#
_cell.length_a   1.000
_cell.length_b   1.000
_cell.length_c   1.000
_cell.angle_alpha   90.00
_cell.angle_beta   90.00
_cell.angle_gamma   90.00
#
_symmetry.space_group_name_H-M   'P 1'
#
loop_
_entity.id
_entity.type
_entity.pdbx_description
1 polymer ?
#
loop_
_entity_poly.entity_id
_entity_poly.type
_entity_poly.pdbx_seq_one_letter_code
_entity_poly.pdbx_strand_id
1 'polypeptide(L)'
;MPPTCSICYESFTSPVSLPCGHVFCRECVRRTVDSIKSAGVEHFCPTCRASYSILNVDPALIPPYLRPHILPPLRRVFFDAPRTPRPHPVQSQSQSQPPPTPAEFGRAVAEGNALRLNCATWRRRAEVHAAANTSLLGFARAAKDCALRMRAERDAERNTCVLLKRKLAELLYVLPLPAFALRI
;
A
#
# COMPACT_ATOMS: atom_id res chain seq x y z
N MET A 1 25.46 23.54 -14.89
CA MET A 1 24.15 23.05 -15.39
C MET A 1 23.24 22.91 -14.18
N PRO A 2 22.03 23.50 -14.17
CA PRO A 2 21.14 23.37 -13.01
C PRO A 2 20.73 21.90 -12.82
N PRO A 3 20.45 21.46 -11.59
CA PRO A 3 20.04 20.09 -11.33
C PRO A 3 18.67 19.83 -11.99
N THR A 4 18.56 18.77 -12.80
CA THR A 4 17.36 18.40 -13.57
C THR A 4 16.78 17.08 -13.11
N CYS A 5 15.47 16.90 -13.31
CA CYS A 5 14.78 15.64 -13.02
C CYS A 5 15.09 14.60 -14.10
N SER A 6 15.53 13.40 -13.73
CA SER A 6 15.85 12.35 -14.71
C SER A 6 14.62 11.64 -15.32
N ILE A 7 13.40 12.08 -15.00
CA ILE A 7 12.15 11.55 -15.57
C ILE A 7 11.63 12.47 -16.67
N CYS A 8 11.47 13.78 -16.38
CA CYS A 8 10.99 14.76 -17.35
C CYS A 8 12.12 15.54 -18.05
N TYR A 9 13.38 15.38 -17.61
CA TYR A 9 14.56 16.08 -18.11
C TYR A 9 14.52 17.61 -17.98
N GLU A 10 13.54 18.14 -17.24
CA GLU A 10 13.38 19.57 -16.94
C GLU A 10 13.94 19.94 -15.55
N SER A 11 13.96 21.23 -15.25
CA SER A 11 14.23 21.73 -13.90
C SER A 11 13.19 21.22 -12.89
N PHE A 12 13.63 20.98 -11.65
CA PHE A 12 12.76 20.41 -10.62
C PHE A 12 11.55 21.30 -10.29
N THR A 13 10.35 20.75 -10.45
CA THR A 13 9.10 21.35 -9.98
C THR A 13 8.59 20.58 -8.76
N SER A 14 8.53 21.24 -7.59
CA SER A 14 8.21 20.62 -6.29
C SER A 14 9.04 19.34 -6.04
N PRO A 15 10.35 19.45 -5.81
CA PRO A 15 11.22 18.30 -5.70
C PRO A 15 10.92 17.46 -4.46
N VAL A 16 10.95 16.15 -4.64
CA VAL A 16 10.81 15.15 -3.57
C VAL A 16 11.96 14.14 -3.65
N SER A 17 12.48 13.73 -2.51
CA SER A 17 13.44 12.64 -2.41
C SER A 17 12.74 11.32 -2.09
N LEU A 18 13.17 10.27 -2.77
CA LEU A 18 12.85 8.89 -2.44
C LEU A 18 13.68 8.43 -1.22
N PRO A 19 13.31 7.31 -0.56
CA PRO A 19 14.09 6.77 0.56
C PRO A 19 15.55 6.44 0.23
N CYS A 20 15.85 6.18 -1.04
CA CYS A 20 17.22 5.97 -1.54
C CYS A 20 18.02 7.28 -1.75
N GLY A 21 17.42 8.46 -1.54
CA GLY A 21 18.06 9.77 -1.64
C GLY A 21 17.96 10.46 -3.00
N HIS A 22 17.55 9.76 -4.06
CA HIS A 22 17.37 10.37 -5.38
C HIS A 22 16.17 11.32 -5.42
N VAL A 23 16.32 12.44 -6.16
CA VAL A 23 15.33 13.53 -6.21
C VAL A 23 14.64 13.58 -7.56
N PHE A 24 13.33 13.78 -7.55
CA PHE A 24 12.46 13.87 -8.72
C PHE A 24 11.40 14.95 -8.51
N CYS A 25 10.72 15.38 -9.58
CA CYS A 25 9.50 16.17 -9.42
C CYS A 25 8.42 15.33 -8.75
N ARG A 26 7.65 15.92 -7.82
CA ARG A 26 6.53 15.23 -7.13
C ARG A 26 5.57 14.56 -8.13
N GLU A 27 5.24 15.28 -9.19
CA GLU A 27 4.31 14.80 -10.22
C GLU A 27 4.90 13.65 -11.05
N CYS A 28 6.21 13.66 -11.31
CA CYS A 28 6.87 12.56 -12.01
C CYS A 28 6.81 11.28 -11.20
N VAL A 29 7.11 11.34 -9.89
CA VAL A 29 7.03 10.17 -9.00
C VAL A 29 5.59 9.65 -8.92
N ARG A 30 4.62 10.55 -8.75
CA ARG A 30 3.19 10.18 -8.70
C ARG A 30 2.77 9.41 -9.94
N ARG A 31 3.11 9.89 -11.14
CA ARG A 31 2.80 9.20 -12.40
C ARG A 31 3.47 7.83 -12.52
N THR A 32 4.71 7.69 -12.04
CA THR A 32 5.41 6.39 -12.01
C THR A 32 4.74 5.40 -11.07
N VAL A 33 4.15 5.87 -9.97
CA VAL A 33 3.42 5.05 -9.00
C VAL A 33 2.06 4.63 -9.57
N ASP A 34 1.31 5.58 -10.11
CA ASP A 34 -0.03 5.34 -10.67
C ASP A 34 -0.02 4.45 -11.92
N SER A 35 1.09 4.41 -12.66
CA SER A 35 1.22 3.54 -13.85
C SER A 35 1.34 2.05 -13.51
N ILE A 36 1.70 1.72 -12.26
CA ILE A 36 1.81 0.35 -11.77
C ILE A 36 0.42 -0.10 -11.32
N LYS A 37 -0.29 -0.83 -12.21
CA LYS A 37 -1.67 -1.32 -11.98
C LYS A 37 -1.79 -2.44 -10.93
N SER A 38 -0.67 -3.00 -10.47
CA SER A 38 -0.71 -4.01 -9.41
C SER A 38 -0.93 -3.31 -8.07
N ALA A 39 -1.83 -3.85 -7.25
CA ALA A 39 -2.05 -3.44 -5.86
C ALA A 39 -0.84 -3.75 -4.94
N GLY A 40 0.38 -3.69 -5.48
CA GLY A 40 1.63 -3.87 -4.76
C GLY A 40 2.03 -2.55 -4.11
N VAL A 41 2.40 -2.63 -2.84
CA VAL A 41 2.90 -1.50 -2.05
C VAL A 41 4.36 -1.15 -2.44
N GLU A 42 5.02 -1.95 -3.29
CA GLU A 42 6.42 -1.79 -3.67
C GLU A 42 6.60 -1.14 -5.05
N HIS A 43 7.50 -0.17 -5.10
CA HIS A 43 7.92 0.57 -6.27
C HIS A 43 9.44 0.62 -6.35
N PHE A 44 9.99 1.00 -7.51
CA PHE A 44 11.43 1.02 -7.74
C PHE A 44 11.92 2.39 -8.20
N CYS A 45 13.05 2.83 -7.65
CA CYS A 45 13.66 4.10 -8.02
C CYS A 45 14.07 4.08 -9.51
N PRO A 46 13.69 5.07 -10.34
CA PRO A 46 14.11 5.12 -11.74
C PRO A 46 15.62 5.22 -11.96
N THR A 47 16.37 5.71 -10.97
CA THR A 47 17.83 5.89 -11.07
C THR A 47 18.60 4.66 -10.58
N CYS A 48 18.36 4.22 -9.34
CA CYS A 48 19.15 3.14 -8.73
C CYS A 48 18.41 1.82 -8.56
N ARG A 49 17.14 1.75 -8.96
CA ARG A 49 16.26 0.56 -8.82
C ARG A 49 16.08 0.06 -7.39
N ALA A 50 16.47 0.84 -6.38
CA ALA A 50 16.16 0.51 -4.99
C ALA A 50 14.64 0.44 -4.80
N SER A 51 14.17 -0.60 -4.09
CA SER A 51 12.77 -0.74 -3.74
C SER A 51 12.37 0.29 -2.68
N TYR A 52 11.14 0.78 -2.77
CA TYR A 52 10.53 1.65 -1.78
C TYR A 52 9.02 1.44 -1.77
N SER A 53 8.39 1.73 -0.64
CA SER A 53 6.95 1.61 -0.51
C SER A 53 6.27 2.95 -0.28
N ILE A 54 5.14 3.16 -0.95
CA ILE A 54 4.26 4.29 -0.68
C ILE A 54 3.05 3.76 0.08
N LEU A 55 3.10 3.90 1.40
CA LEU A 55 1.97 3.54 2.26
C LEU A 55 0.97 4.70 2.31
N ASN A 56 -0.25 4.46 1.81
CA ASN A 56 -1.42 5.27 2.17
C ASN A 56 -2.04 4.67 3.43
N VAL A 57 -1.51 5.05 4.60
CA VAL A 57 -2.14 4.70 5.88
C VAL A 57 -3.18 5.77 6.19
N ASP A 58 -4.42 5.36 6.44
CA ASP A 58 -5.45 6.26 6.96
C ASP A 58 -4.96 6.84 8.31
N PRO A 59 -4.80 8.17 8.45
CA PRO A 59 -4.42 8.81 9.70
C PRO A 59 -5.30 8.42 10.91
N ALA A 60 -6.54 8.00 10.67
CA ALA A 60 -7.45 7.52 11.72
C ALA A 60 -6.97 6.21 12.36
N LEU A 61 -6.28 5.35 11.60
CA LEU A 61 -5.73 4.08 12.09
C LEU A 61 -4.39 4.23 12.80
N ILE A 62 -3.79 5.42 12.76
CA ILE A 62 -2.50 5.72 13.40
C ILE A 62 -2.76 6.26 14.81
N PRO A 63 -2.27 5.56 15.87
CA PRO A 63 -2.33 6.07 17.24
C PRO A 63 -1.75 7.49 17.36
N PRO A 64 -2.38 8.42 18.11
CA PRO A 64 -2.00 9.83 18.11
C PRO A 64 -0.52 10.08 18.41
N TYR A 65 0.06 9.30 19.33
CA TYR A 65 1.47 9.38 19.72
C TYR A 65 2.46 8.94 18.63
N LEU A 66 2.01 8.21 17.60
CA LEU A 66 2.87 7.78 16.48
C LEU A 66 2.79 8.73 15.28
N ARG A 67 1.73 9.53 15.14
CA ARG A 67 1.53 10.41 13.97
C ARG A 67 2.72 11.34 13.67
N PRO A 68 3.39 11.98 14.66
CA PRO A 68 4.55 12.83 14.40
C PRO A 68 5.76 12.07 13.85
N HIS A 69 5.82 10.75 14.09
CA HIS A 69 6.95 9.90 13.73
C HIS A 69 6.75 9.14 12.42
N ILE A 70 5.53 9.15 11.85
CA ILE A 70 5.26 8.57 10.54
C ILE A 70 5.56 9.62 9.47
N LEU A 71 6.77 9.53 8.91
CA LEU A 71 7.20 10.40 7.82
C LEU A 71 6.62 9.90 6.49
N PRO A 72 6.16 10.82 5.62
CA PRO A 72 5.75 10.43 4.28
C PRO A 72 6.95 9.82 3.54
N PRO A 73 6.73 8.76 2.74
CA PRO A 73 7.79 8.08 2.00
C PRO A 73 8.44 8.98 0.94
N LEU A 74 7.74 10.04 0.52
CA LEU A 74 8.24 11.11 -0.34
C LEU A 74 8.52 12.35 0.50
N ARG A 75 9.80 12.66 0.72
CA ARG A 75 10.20 13.85 1.50
C ARG A 75 10.37 15.04 0.56
N ARG A 76 9.74 16.17 0.88
CA ARG A 76 9.97 17.41 0.11
C ARG A 76 11.40 17.89 0.35
N VAL A 77 12.05 18.30 -0.73
CA VAL A 77 13.39 18.89 -0.69
C VAL A 77 13.28 20.33 -1.17
N PHE A 78 14.02 21.24 -0.54
CA PHE A 78 14.19 22.61 -1.01
C PHE A 78 15.61 22.74 -1.53
N PHE A 79 15.76 23.07 -2.80
CA PHE A 79 17.05 23.50 -3.32
C PHE A 79 17.20 24.96 -2.95
N ASP A 80 18.29 25.33 -2.27
CA ASP A 80 18.62 26.71 -2.03
C ASP A 80 18.73 27.42 -3.38
N ALA A 81 17.76 28.27 -3.69
CA ALA A 81 17.90 29.22 -4.78
C ALA A 81 19.10 30.14 -4.45
N PRO A 82 19.86 30.62 -5.45
CA PRO A 82 20.82 31.70 -5.21
C PRO A 82 20.09 32.81 -4.47
N ARG A 83 20.60 33.20 -3.29
CA ARG A 83 20.03 34.27 -2.46
C ARG A 83 19.99 35.54 -3.31
N THR A 84 18.85 35.86 -3.90
CA THR A 84 18.57 37.26 -4.24
C THR A 84 18.41 37.98 -2.91
N PRO A 85 19.20 39.01 -2.61
CA PRO A 85 19.04 39.76 -1.37
C PRO A 85 17.65 40.40 -1.43
N ARG A 86 16.67 39.84 -0.72
CA ARG A 86 15.43 40.55 -0.45
C ARG A 86 15.79 41.69 0.51
N PRO A 87 15.38 42.93 0.23
CA PRO A 87 15.50 44.01 1.20
C PRO A 87 14.43 43.79 2.28
N HIS A 88 14.72 42.92 3.25
CA HIS A 88 13.96 42.81 4.49
C HIS A 88 14.87 43.12 5.67
N PRO A 89 14.37 43.83 6.71
CA PRO A 89 15.18 44.23 7.85
C PRO A 89 15.70 42.98 8.56
N VAL A 90 17.02 42.94 8.67
CA VAL A 90 17.80 41.85 9.20
C VAL A 90 17.67 41.85 10.73
N GLN A 91 16.78 41.02 11.28
CA GLN A 91 16.98 40.48 12.63
C GLN A 91 17.64 39.10 12.49
N SER A 92 18.92 39.11 12.12
CA SER A 92 19.75 37.92 12.09
C SER A 92 20.21 37.60 13.50
N GLN A 93 19.56 36.65 14.15
CA GLN A 93 20.26 35.79 15.10
C GLN A 93 20.94 34.67 14.30
N SER A 94 21.99 35.02 13.57
CA SER A 94 22.96 34.06 13.06
C SER A 94 23.93 33.73 14.19
N GLN A 95 23.52 32.83 15.09
CA GLN A 95 24.48 32.16 15.96
C GLN A 95 25.20 31.10 15.13
N SER A 96 26.40 31.40 14.69
CA SER A 96 27.37 30.38 14.28
C SER A 96 27.67 29.53 15.52
N GLN A 97 27.05 28.36 15.63
CA GLN A 97 27.39 27.42 16.69
C GLN A 97 28.87 27.01 16.54
N PRO A 98 29.64 26.94 17.64
CA PRO A 98 30.99 26.41 17.59
C PRO A 98 30.97 24.95 17.09
N PRO A 99 32.06 24.46 16.47
CA PRO A 99 32.15 23.06 16.07
C PRO A 99 31.87 22.15 17.27
N PRO A 100 31.10 21.06 17.09
CA PRO A 100 30.71 20.19 18.19
C PRO A 100 31.97 19.63 18.85
N THR A 101 31.98 19.66 20.18
CA THR A 101 33.05 19.06 20.97
C THR A 101 33.16 17.56 20.66
N PRO A 102 34.34 16.93 20.80
CA PRO A 102 34.51 15.49 20.56
C PRO A 102 33.52 14.62 21.35
N ALA A 103 33.14 15.06 22.55
CA ALA A 103 32.14 14.39 23.38
C ALA A 103 30.71 14.51 22.80
N GLU A 104 30.33 15.67 22.25
CA GLU A 104 29.04 15.85 21.57
C GLU A 104 28.96 15.04 20.28
N PHE A 105 30.05 15.00 19.50
CA PHE A 105 30.13 14.15 18.32
C PHE A 105 30.01 12.66 18.69
N GLY A 106 30.71 12.22 19.74
CA GLY A 106 30.61 10.86 20.26
C GLY A 106 29.18 10.49 20.70
N ARG A 107 28.49 11.39 21.41
CA ARG A 107 27.07 11.19 21.78
C ARG A 107 26.16 11.10 20.57
N ALA A 108 26.29 12.01 19.61
CA ALA A 108 25.47 12.02 18.39
C ALA A 108 25.66 10.73 17.56
N VAL A 109 26.90 10.22 17.47
CA VAL A 109 27.20 8.95 16.80
C VAL A 109 26.57 7.78 17.57
N ALA A 110 26.67 7.75 18.90
CA ALA A 110 26.06 6.71 19.72
C ALA A 110 24.53 6.69 19.58
N GLU A 111 23.88 7.86 19.63
CA GLU A 111 22.45 8.02 19.40
C GLU A 111 22.04 7.58 17.99
N GLY A 112 22.81 7.98 16.96
CA GLY A 112 22.57 7.56 15.58
C GLY A 112 22.66 6.04 15.39
N ASN A 113 23.62 5.40 16.04
CA ASN A 113 23.75 3.94 16.03
C ASN A 113 22.60 3.25 16.75
N ALA A 114 22.19 3.75 17.92
CA ALA A 114 21.05 3.23 18.66
C ALA A 114 19.75 3.35 17.85
N LEU A 115 19.53 4.49 17.17
CA LEU A 115 18.38 4.70 16.31
C LEU A 115 18.35 3.72 15.13
N ARG A 116 19.50 3.50 14.47
CA ARG A 116 19.61 2.51 13.37
C ARG A 116 19.27 1.10 13.83
N LEU A 117 19.77 0.69 14.99
CA LEU A 117 19.46 -0.61 15.58
C LEU A 117 17.95 -0.74 15.87
N ASN A 118 17.37 0.28 16.51
CA ASN A 118 15.93 0.31 16.79
C ASN A 118 15.09 0.21 15.51
N CYS A 119 15.44 0.98 14.47
CA CYS A 119 14.79 0.92 13.16
C CYS A 119 14.86 -0.49 12.54
N ALA A 120 16.00 -1.16 12.66
CA ALA A 120 16.16 -2.54 12.17
C ALA A 120 15.26 -3.52 12.94
N THR A 121 15.19 -3.41 14.27
CA THR A 121 14.30 -4.23 15.10
C THR A 121 12.82 -4.01 14.74
N TRP A 122 12.39 -2.75 14.60
CA TRP A 122 11.02 -2.42 14.20
C TRP A 122 10.67 -2.96 12.81
N ARG A 123 11.60 -2.83 11.84
CA ARG A 123 11.42 -3.38 10.49
C ARG A 123 11.21 -4.90 10.53
N ARG A 124 12.07 -5.62 11.25
CA ARG A 124 11.95 -7.08 11.38
C ARG A 124 10.64 -7.51 12.03
N ARG A 125 10.17 -6.79 13.06
CA ARG A 125 8.84 -7.05 13.66
C ARG A 125 7.73 -6.84 12.64
N ALA A 126 7.76 -5.75 11.89
CA ALA A 126 6.76 -5.45 10.87
C ALA A 126 6.74 -6.52 9.75
N GLU A 127 7.91 -6.99 9.31
CA GLU A 127 8.03 -8.07 8.32
C GLU A 127 7.37 -9.37 8.80
N VAL A 128 7.62 -9.78 10.05
CA VAL A 128 7.01 -10.98 10.64
C VAL A 128 5.48 -10.84 10.73
N HIS A 129 4.98 -9.69 11.18
CA HIS A 129 3.54 -9.43 11.24
C HIS A 129 2.90 -9.44 9.83
N ALA A 130 3.55 -8.83 8.84
CA ALA A 130 3.07 -8.82 7.46
C ALA A 130 3.00 -10.24 6.87
N ALA A 131 4.01 -11.07 7.12
CA ALA A 131 4.03 -12.46 6.69
C ALA A 131 2.88 -13.27 7.31
N ALA A 132 2.68 -13.17 8.63
CA ALA A 132 1.57 -13.84 9.32
C ALA A 132 0.20 -13.39 8.80
N ASN A 133 -0.01 -12.09 8.62
CA ASN A 133 -1.25 -11.54 8.09
C ASN A 133 -1.52 -12.00 6.64
N THR A 134 -0.48 -12.09 5.81
CA THR A 134 -0.60 -12.56 4.43
C THR A 134 -1.12 -14.00 4.38
N SER A 135 -0.57 -14.88 5.22
CA SER A 135 -1.01 -16.27 5.34
C SER A 135 -2.47 -16.37 5.82
N LEU A 136 -2.85 -15.58 6.84
CA LEU A 136 -4.22 -15.55 7.36
C LEU A 136 -5.23 -15.07 6.31
N LEU A 137 -4.91 -14.01 5.58
CA LEU A 137 -5.74 -13.50 4.49
C LEU A 137 -5.87 -14.52 3.35
N GLY A 138 -4.80 -15.25 3.05
CA GLY A 138 -4.82 -16.36 2.09
C GLY A 138 -5.78 -17.46 2.52
N PHE A 139 -5.70 -17.91 3.77
CA PHE A 139 -6.61 -18.90 4.33
C PHE A 139 -8.07 -18.45 4.30
N ALA A 140 -8.36 -17.22 4.73
CA ALA A 140 -9.71 -16.66 4.74
C ALA A 140 -10.33 -16.60 3.34
N ARG A 141 -9.53 -16.23 2.31
CA ARG A 141 -9.98 -16.26 0.91
C ARG A 141 -10.28 -17.68 0.44
N ALA A 142 -9.38 -18.63 0.68
CA ALA A 142 -9.59 -20.02 0.29
C ALA A 142 -10.83 -20.64 0.96
N ALA A 143 -11.06 -20.35 2.25
CA ALA A 143 -12.25 -20.79 2.97
C ALA A 143 -13.54 -20.20 2.37
N LYS A 144 -13.53 -18.89 2.04
CA LYS A 144 -14.65 -18.23 1.36
C LYS A 144 -14.93 -18.86 -0.01
N ASP A 145 -13.90 -19.10 -0.81
CA ASP A 145 -14.05 -19.69 -2.14
C ASP A 145 -14.62 -21.11 -2.07
N CYS A 146 -14.15 -21.91 -1.10
CA CYS A 146 -14.72 -23.22 -0.82
C CYS A 146 -16.21 -23.14 -0.47
N ALA A 147 -16.60 -22.23 0.44
CA ALA A 147 -18.00 -22.05 0.82
C ALA A 147 -18.89 -21.62 -0.38
N LEU A 148 -18.38 -20.74 -1.25
CA LEU A 148 -19.08 -20.34 -2.47
C LEU A 148 -19.26 -21.50 -3.45
N ARG A 149 -18.22 -22.33 -3.62
CA ARG A 149 -18.29 -23.54 -4.45
C ARG A 149 -19.34 -24.52 -3.93
N MET A 150 -19.28 -24.85 -2.64
CA MET A 150 -20.26 -25.73 -1.99
C MET A 150 -21.69 -25.21 -2.13
N ARG A 151 -21.88 -23.88 -2.02
CA ARG A 151 -23.18 -23.24 -2.26
C ARG A 151 -23.64 -23.42 -3.71
N ALA A 152 -22.76 -23.22 -4.68
CA ALA A 152 -23.09 -23.38 -6.09
C ALA A 152 -23.45 -24.84 -6.43
N GLU A 153 -22.68 -25.82 -5.94
CA GLU A 153 -22.96 -27.25 -6.13
C GLU A 153 -24.32 -27.64 -5.54
N ARG A 154 -24.61 -27.21 -4.30
CA ARG A 154 -25.91 -27.43 -3.66
C ARG A 154 -27.06 -26.81 -4.46
N ASP A 155 -26.89 -25.56 -4.91
CA ASP A 155 -27.94 -24.85 -5.64
C ASP A 155 -28.18 -25.49 -7.02
N ALA A 156 -27.13 -26.00 -7.68
CA ALA A 156 -27.23 -26.77 -8.91
C ALA A 156 -28.03 -28.07 -8.72
N GLU A 157 -27.69 -28.85 -7.68
CA GLU A 157 -28.41 -30.09 -7.37
C GLU A 157 -29.88 -29.83 -7.04
N ARG A 158 -30.15 -28.79 -6.23
CA ARG A 158 -31.51 -28.35 -5.89
C ARG A 158 -32.29 -27.99 -7.15
N ASN A 159 -31.69 -27.27 -8.09
CA ASN A 159 -32.34 -26.89 -9.35
C ASN A 159 -32.67 -28.12 -10.20
N THR A 160 -31.75 -29.09 -10.29
CA THR A 160 -31.99 -30.36 -11.00
C THR A 160 -33.17 -31.11 -10.39
N CYS A 161 -33.22 -31.24 -9.06
CA CYS A 161 -34.33 -31.86 -8.36
C CYS A 161 -35.67 -31.15 -8.62
N VAL A 162 -35.69 -29.81 -8.59
CA VAL A 162 -36.90 -29.02 -8.90
C VAL A 162 -37.36 -29.25 -10.34
N LEU A 163 -36.43 -29.29 -11.31
CA LEU A 163 -36.73 -29.56 -12.71
C LEU A 163 -37.30 -30.97 -12.92
N LEU A 164 -36.68 -31.98 -12.32
CA LEU A 164 -37.17 -33.37 -12.39
C LEU A 164 -38.56 -33.52 -11.78
N LYS A 165 -38.82 -32.87 -10.62
CA LYS A 165 -40.16 -32.85 -10.01
C LYS A 165 -41.21 -32.23 -10.92
N ARG A 166 -40.89 -31.14 -11.62
CA ARG A 166 -41.79 -30.50 -12.59
C ARG A 166 -42.10 -31.44 -13.77
N LYS A 167 -41.07 -32.04 -14.38
CA LYS A 167 -41.24 -33.00 -15.48
C LYS A 167 -42.08 -34.21 -15.05
N LEU A 168 -41.85 -34.73 -13.85
CA LEU A 168 -42.66 -35.83 -13.31
C LEU A 168 -44.13 -35.43 -13.15
N ALA A 169 -44.40 -34.22 -12.62
CA ALA A 169 -45.76 -33.72 -12.49
C ALA A 169 -46.46 -33.56 -13.86
N GLU A 170 -45.75 -33.07 -14.89
CA GLU A 170 -46.27 -33.00 -16.26
C GLU A 170 -46.61 -34.39 -16.82
N LEU A 171 -45.72 -35.37 -16.65
CA LEU A 171 -45.96 -36.75 -17.11
C LEU A 171 -47.15 -37.41 -16.40
N LEU A 172 -47.31 -37.17 -15.09
CA LEU A 172 -48.45 -37.67 -14.31
C LEU A 172 -49.77 -36.99 -14.70
N TYR A 173 -49.73 -35.74 -15.20
CA TYR A 173 -50.92 -35.03 -15.67
C TYR A 173 -51.33 -35.46 -17.10
N VAL A 174 -50.39 -35.94 -17.91
CA VAL A 174 -50.61 -36.38 -19.29
C VAL A 174 -50.99 -37.87 -19.38
N LEU A 175 -50.70 -38.69 -18.36
CA LEU A 175 -51.25 -40.04 -18.30
C LEU A 175 -52.77 -39.98 -18.11
N PRO A 176 -53.59 -40.53 -19.04
CA PRO A 176 -55.01 -40.66 -18.80
C PRO A 176 -55.17 -41.59 -17.58
N LEU A 177 -55.86 -41.11 -16.54
CA LEU A 177 -56.39 -41.98 -15.49
C LEU A 177 -57.04 -43.19 -16.18
N PRO A 178 -56.65 -44.44 -15.87
CA PRO A 178 -57.32 -45.57 -16.48
C PRO A 178 -58.80 -45.48 -16.10
N ALA A 179 -59.64 -45.26 -17.12
CA ALA A 179 -61.09 -45.35 -17.01
C ALA A 179 -61.45 -46.81 -16.74
N PHE A 180 -61.27 -47.25 -15.51
CA PHE A 180 -61.91 -48.45 -14.96
C PHE A 180 -62.71 -48.05 -13.73
N ALA A 181 -63.64 -47.13 -13.94
CA ALA A 181 -64.92 -47.19 -13.24
C ALA A 181 -65.91 -47.94 -14.14
N LEU A 182 -66.64 -48.86 -13.51
CA LEU A 182 -67.78 -49.65 -14.03
C LEU A 182 -67.45 -50.79 -15.02
N ARG A 183 -67.49 -52.02 -14.51
CA ARG A 183 -68.48 -53.01 -14.94
C ARG A 183 -68.58 -54.18 -13.95
N ILE A 184 -69.80 -54.28 -13.38
CA ILE A 184 -70.48 -55.43 -12.74
C ILE A 184 -70.02 -55.78 -11.32
#